data_AF-A0A7J2UXF7-F1
#
_entry.id   AF-A0A7J2UXF7-F1
#
_cell.length_a   1.000
_cell.length_b   1.000
_cell.length_c   1.000
_cell.angle_alpha   90.00
_cell.angle_beta   90.00
_cell.angle_gamma   90.00
#
_symmetry.space_group_name_H-M   'P 1'
#
loop_
_entity.id
_entity.type
_entity.pdbx_description
1 polymer ?
#
loop_
_entity_poly.entity_id
_entity_poly.type
_entity_poly.pdbx_seq_one_letter_code
_entity_poly.pdbx_strand_id
1 'polypeptide(L)'
;MVSIAQLMVNDIRNIIRDRILLYSAFVFPIVLVILCRLIIPWISDTVYDLTRYYSLLFMMFAIFFPMIFGFIIAFLIMDERDENLLTVLRVMPISRTSYLLYRILFIMCLCFVFVFFFPLLSGLIDISLFDFLPIALLFTLFAPVLALIVNNLANNKIQAFAIFKMLGSVFFLPLFPFLSLRIGNTSLASSQTSGHLMH
;
A
#
# COMPACT_ATOMS: atom_id res chain seq x y z
N MET A 1 3.56 -36.74 -0.10
CA MET A 1 4.45 -35.64 -0.51
C MET A 1 3.66 -34.36 -0.36
N VAL A 2 4.12 -33.38 0.44
CA VAL A 2 3.41 -32.10 0.58
C VAL A 2 3.58 -31.34 -0.74
N SER A 3 2.49 -31.10 -1.45
CA SER A 3 2.51 -30.35 -2.71
C SER A 3 2.48 -28.85 -2.44
N ILE A 4 3.10 -28.05 -3.32
CA ILE A 4 3.12 -26.58 -3.25
C ILE A 4 1.71 -25.99 -3.07
N ALA A 5 0.70 -26.60 -3.72
CA ALA A 5 -0.70 -26.21 -3.58
C ALA A 5 -1.25 -26.32 -2.14
N GLN A 6 -0.78 -27.28 -1.34
CA GLN A 6 -1.21 -27.43 0.06
C GLN A 6 -0.64 -26.31 0.93
N LEU A 7 0.58 -25.85 0.63
CA LEU A 7 1.18 -24.69 1.29
C LEU A 7 0.41 -23.40 0.95
N MET A 8 -0.02 -23.27 -0.31
CA MET A 8 -0.90 -22.21 -0.81
C MET A 8 -2.19 -22.08 -0.01
N VAL A 9 -2.87 -23.21 0.17
CA VAL A 9 -4.12 -23.26 0.95
C VAL A 9 -3.87 -22.91 2.41
N ASN A 10 -2.73 -23.32 2.97
CA ASN A 10 -2.38 -23.00 4.35
C ASN A 10 -2.09 -21.51 4.54
N ASP A 11 -1.34 -20.88 3.63
CA ASP A 11 -1.05 -19.45 3.68
C ASP A 11 -2.33 -18.61 3.51
N ILE A 12 -3.22 -18.98 2.59
CA ILE A 12 -4.53 -18.35 2.45
C ILE A 12 -5.34 -18.49 3.75
N ARG A 13 -5.35 -19.69 4.34
CA ARG A 13 -6.06 -19.93 5.61
C ARG A 13 -5.47 -19.09 6.74
N ASN A 14 -4.15 -18.91 6.79
CA ASN A 14 -3.50 -18.05 7.78
C ASN A 14 -3.88 -16.58 7.59
N ILE A 15 -3.85 -16.08 6.35
CA ILE A 15 -4.28 -14.71 6.02
C ILE A 15 -5.74 -14.49 6.41
N ILE A 16 -6.62 -15.47 6.17
CA ILE A 16 -8.05 -15.34 6.49
C ILE A 16 -8.30 -15.42 8.00
N ARG A 17 -7.53 -16.23 8.72
CA ARG A 17 -7.68 -16.40 10.18
C ARG A 17 -7.15 -15.21 10.96
N ASP A 18 -6.07 -14.58 10.48
CA ASP A 18 -5.57 -13.36 11.05
C ASP A 18 -6.39 -12.16 10.55
N ARG A 19 -7.13 -11.52 11.47
CA ARG A 19 -7.99 -10.38 11.15
C ARG A 19 -7.21 -9.22 10.55
N ILE A 20 -5.98 -8.97 10.98
CA ILE A 20 -5.14 -7.88 10.48
C ILE A 20 -4.73 -8.16 9.04
N LEU A 21 -4.33 -9.40 8.72
CA LEU A 21 -3.95 -9.80 7.36
C LEU A 21 -5.17 -9.82 6.44
N LEU A 22 -6.32 -10.31 6.90
CA LEU A 22 -7.56 -10.31 6.12
C LEU A 22 -8.01 -8.88 5.78
N TYR A 23 -8.06 -8.00 6.78
CA TYR A 23 -8.49 -6.62 6.53
C TYR A 23 -7.50 -5.86 5.65
N SER A 24 -6.20 -6.07 5.83
CA SER A 24 -5.19 -5.47 4.97
C SER A 24 -5.26 -5.99 3.52
N ALA A 25 -5.47 -7.30 3.31
CA ALA A 25 -5.50 -7.89 1.97
C ALA A 25 -6.74 -7.51 1.13
N PHE A 26 -7.90 -7.32 1.78
CA PHE A 26 -9.17 -7.13 1.06
C PHE A 26 -9.82 -5.78 1.34
N VAL A 27 -9.97 -5.38 2.61
CA VAL A 27 -10.69 -4.15 2.97
C VAL A 27 -9.92 -2.92 2.54
N PHE A 28 -8.60 -2.87 2.80
CA PHE A 28 -7.79 -1.69 2.45
C PHE A 28 -7.75 -1.40 0.93
N PRO A 29 -7.46 -2.36 0.04
CA PRO A 29 -7.52 -2.15 -1.41
C PRO A 29 -8.87 -1.61 -1.89
N ILE A 30 -9.97 -2.13 -1.35
CA ILE A 30 -11.33 -1.69 -1.69
C ILE A 30 -11.55 -0.26 -1.22
N VAL A 31 -11.15 0.06 0.02
CA VAL A 31 -11.23 1.43 0.55
C VAL A 31 -10.44 2.39 -0.33
N LEU A 32 -9.21 2.06 -0.74
CA LEU A 32 -8.41 2.91 -1.63
C LEU A 32 -9.08 3.18 -2.97
N VAL A 33 -9.68 2.15 -3.58
CA VAL A 33 -10.44 2.30 -4.82
C VAL A 33 -11.64 3.22 -4.62
N ILE A 34 -12.39 3.04 -3.53
CA ILE A 34 -13.55 3.89 -3.19
C ILE A 34 -13.12 5.34 -2.96
N LEU A 35 -12.02 5.57 -2.23
CA LEU A 35 -11.46 6.90 -2.01
C LEU A 35 -11.13 7.58 -3.33
N CYS A 36 -10.45 6.87 -4.24
CA CYS A 36 -10.09 7.44 -5.54
C CYS A 36 -11.33 7.69 -6.40
N ARG A 37 -12.24 6.71 -6.51
CA ARG A 37 -13.34 6.78 -7.46
C ARG A 37 -14.46 7.74 -7.05
N LEU A 38 -14.74 7.86 -5.75
CA LEU A 38 -15.87 8.64 -5.25
C LEU A 38 -15.43 9.93 -4.58
N ILE A 39 -14.44 9.87 -3.70
CA ILE A 39 -14.11 11.01 -2.84
C ILE A 39 -13.27 12.04 -3.58
N ILE A 40 -12.28 11.62 -4.38
CA ILE A 40 -11.45 12.58 -5.13
C ILE A 40 -12.28 13.42 -6.14
N PRO A 41 -13.13 12.84 -7.01
CA PRO A 41 -14.00 13.62 -7.88
C PRO A 41 -14.96 14.52 -7.11
N TRP A 42 -15.57 14.02 -6.03
CA TRP A 42 -16.48 14.82 -5.21
C TRP A 42 -15.81 16.06 -4.61
N ILE A 43 -14.57 15.94 -4.13
CA ILE A 43 -13.78 17.08 -3.63
C ILE A 43 -13.45 18.04 -4.79
N SER A 44 -13.11 17.48 -5.96
CA SER A 44 -12.78 18.24 -7.17
C SER A 44 -13.91 19.17 -7.59
N ASP A 45 -15.16 18.68 -7.52
CA ASP A 45 -16.35 19.42 -7.94
C ASP A 45 -16.85 20.39 -6.86
N THR A 46 -16.66 20.07 -5.58
CA THR A 46 -17.28 20.83 -4.47
C THR A 46 -16.37 21.87 -3.85
N VAL A 47 -15.06 21.59 -3.76
CA VAL A 47 -14.12 22.37 -2.92
C VAL A 47 -13.07 23.08 -3.77
N TYR A 48 -12.37 22.34 -4.62
CA TYR A 48 -11.25 22.86 -5.41
C TYR A 48 -10.96 21.93 -6.59
N ASP A 49 -10.75 22.48 -7.78
CA ASP A 49 -10.44 21.70 -8.97
C ASP A 49 -9.11 20.92 -8.80
N LEU A 50 -9.24 19.60 -8.59
CA LEU A 50 -8.13 18.68 -8.40
C LEU A 50 -7.71 17.98 -9.69
N THR A 51 -8.36 18.27 -10.83
CA THR A 51 -8.16 17.54 -12.10
C THR A 51 -6.68 17.54 -12.52
N ARG A 52 -5.98 18.66 -12.31
CA ARG A 52 -4.53 18.78 -12.60
C ARG A 52 -3.65 17.85 -11.76
N TYR A 53 -4.14 17.41 -10.61
CA TYR A 53 -3.42 16.57 -9.65
C TYR A 53 -3.84 15.10 -9.68
N TYR A 54 -4.78 14.70 -10.55
CA TYR A 54 -5.27 13.32 -10.60
C TYR A 54 -4.15 12.31 -10.85
N SER A 55 -3.20 12.60 -11.76
CA SER A 55 -2.05 11.73 -11.99
C SER A 55 -1.15 11.57 -10.76
N LEU A 56 -0.95 12.65 -9.99
CA LEU A 56 -0.15 12.62 -8.77
C LEU A 56 -0.87 11.82 -7.67
N LEU A 57 -2.16 12.08 -7.47
CA LEU A 57 -2.99 11.36 -6.51
C LEU A 57 -3.08 9.87 -6.85
N PHE A 58 -3.25 9.54 -8.13
CA PHE A 58 -3.27 8.16 -8.60
C PHE A 58 -1.98 7.43 -8.20
N MET A 59 -0.80 7.99 -8.50
CA MET A 59 0.48 7.38 -8.13
C MET A 59 0.67 7.31 -6.61
N MET A 60 0.22 8.34 -5.88
CA MET A 60 0.28 8.38 -4.42
C MET A 60 -0.60 7.29 -3.78
N PHE A 61 -1.76 6.98 -4.35
CA PHE A 61 -2.59 5.88 -3.86
C PHE A 61 -2.10 4.51 -4.35
N ALA A 62 -1.53 4.43 -5.56
CA ALA A 62 -0.96 3.20 -6.10
C ALA A 62 0.17 2.62 -5.22
N ILE A 63 0.95 3.46 -4.53
CA ILE A 63 2.07 3.01 -3.67
C ILE A 63 1.59 2.30 -2.39
N PHE A 64 0.35 2.54 -1.97
CA PHE A 64 -0.18 1.87 -0.78
C PHE A 64 -0.38 0.38 -1.03
N PHE A 65 -0.67 -0.06 -2.25
CA PHE A 65 -0.82 -1.48 -2.56
C PHE A 65 0.44 -2.29 -2.22
N PRO A 66 1.63 -2.01 -2.80
CA PRO A 66 2.83 -2.76 -2.42
C PRO A 66 3.24 -2.56 -0.97
N MET A 67 2.87 -1.44 -0.34
CA MET A 67 3.09 -1.25 1.08
C MET A 67 2.25 -2.22 1.94
N ILE A 68 0.98 -2.38 1.61
CA ILE A 68 0.05 -3.30 2.25
C ILE A 68 0.47 -4.76 2.03
N PHE A 69 0.76 -5.13 0.78
CA PHE A 69 1.18 -6.50 0.48
C PHE A 69 2.58 -6.80 1.02
N GLY A 70 3.48 -5.82 1.06
CA GLY A 70 4.76 -5.91 1.76
C GLY A 70 4.60 -6.10 3.27
N PHE A 71 3.63 -5.42 3.88
CA PHE A 71 3.25 -5.63 5.28
C PHE A 71 2.77 -7.06 5.53
N ILE A 72 1.90 -7.60 4.66
CA ILE A 72 1.41 -8.98 4.76
C ILE A 72 2.56 -9.98 4.69
N ILE A 73 3.46 -9.85 3.70
CA ILE A 73 4.65 -10.69 3.58
C ILE A 73 5.51 -10.59 4.85
N ALA A 74 5.70 -9.37 5.38
CA ALA A 74 6.54 -9.17 6.55
C ALA A 74 5.99 -9.86 7.79
N PHE A 75 4.71 -9.67 8.06
CA PHE A 75 4.02 -10.27 9.20
C PHE A 75 3.99 -11.80 9.10
N LEU A 76 3.68 -12.33 7.92
CA LEU A 76 3.63 -13.77 7.70
C LEU A 76 5.00 -14.43 7.90
N ILE A 77 6.10 -13.76 7.54
CA ILE A 77 7.46 -14.24 7.84
C ILE A 77 7.76 -14.17 9.35
N MET A 78 7.28 -13.13 10.05
CA MET A 78 7.48 -12.99 11.49
C MET A 78 6.67 -14.02 12.29
N ASP A 79 5.42 -14.29 11.90
CA ASP A 79 4.60 -15.36 12.47
C ASP A 79 5.36 -16.68 12.52
N GLU A 80 6.07 -17.01 11.45
CA GLU A 80 6.84 -18.25 11.37
C GLU A 80 8.09 -18.27 12.23
N ARG A 81 8.74 -17.10 12.41
CA ARG A 81 9.86 -16.99 13.35
C ARG A 81 9.37 -17.19 14.77
N ASP A 82 8.25 -16.58 15.13
CA ASP A 82 7.67 -16.60 16.48
C ASP A 82 7.11 -17.98 16.85
N GLU A 83 6.49 -18.70 15.91
CA GLU A 83 5.88 -20.02 16.16
C GLU A 83 6.89 -21.17 16.37
N ASN A 84 8.20 -20.92 16.40
CA ASN A 84 9.23 -21.97 16.53
C ASN A 84 9.03 -23.12 15.51
N LEU A 85 8.59 -22.79 14.29
CA LEU A 85 8.41 -23.75 13.19
C LEU A 85 9.74 -24.39 12.75
N LEU A 86 10.88 -24.04 13.34
CA LEU A 86 12.13 -24.80 13.23
C LEU A 86 11.95 -26.29 13.56
N THR A 87 10.99 -26.64 14.42
CA THR A 87 10.68 -28.04 14.78
C THR A 87 9.82 -28.74 13.72
N VAL A 88 8.91 -28.02 13.05
CA VAL A 88 8.00 -28.56 12.01
C VAL A 88 8.65 -28.54 10.62
N LEU A 89 9.44 -27.51 10.29
CA LEU A 89 10.24 -27.44 9.06
C LEU A 89 11.32 -28.54 9.01
N ARG A 90 11.74 -29.10 10.15
CA ARG A 90 12.72 -30.20 10.21
C ARG A 90 12.16 -31.52 9.64
N VAL A 91 10.83 -31.66 9.59
CA VAL A 91 10.15 -32.84 9.02
C VAL A 91 9.52 -32.57 7.65
N MET A 92 9.62 -31.34 7.12
CA MET A 92 9.20 -31.04 5.75
C MET A 92 10.33 -31.28 4.75
N PRO A 93 10.09 -31.97 3.62
CA PRO A 93 11.10 -32.23 2.58
C PRO A 93 11.35 -31.01 1.68
N ILE A 94 11.37 -29.79 2.24
CA ILE A 94 11.44 -28.53 1.49
C ILE A 94 12.43 -27.59 2.17
N SER A 95 13.30 -26.95 1.38
CA SER A 95 14.26 -25.98 1.92
C SER A 95 13.54 -24.73 2.43
N ARG A 96 14.07 -24.11 3.50
CA ARG A 96 13.51 -22.86 4.06
C ARG A 96 13.46 -21.74 3.02
N THR A 97 14.47 -21.66 2.16
CA THR A 97 14.56 -20.65 1.10
C THR A 97 13.49 -20.86 0.03
N SER A 98 13.27 -22.10 -0.41
CA SER A 98 12.23 -22.41 -1.41
C SER A 98 10.84 -22.07 -0.89
N TYR A 99 10.59 -22.33 0.40
CA TYR A 99 9.33 -21.99 1.05
C TYR A 99 9.10 -20.47 1.13
N LEU A 100 10.11 -19.70 1.59
CA LEU A 100 10.03 -18.24 1.63
C LEU A 100 9.83 -17.64 0.24
N LEU A 101 10.57 -18.14 -0.76
CA LEU A 101 10.47 -17.65 -2.14
C LEU A 101 9.06 -17.88 -2.69
N TYR A 102 8.53 -19.08 -2.51
CA TYR A 102 7.18 -19.43 -2.95
C TYR A 102 6.12 -18.48 -2.34
N ARG A 103 6.19 -18.24 -1.02
CA ARG A 103 5.26 -17.35 -0.32
C ARG A 103 5.37 -15.92 -0.81
N ILE A 104 6.58 -15.41 -0.95
CA ILE A 104 6.82 -14.06 -1.48
C ILE A 104 6.21 -13.94 -2.87
N LEU A 105 6.46 -14.90 -3.76
CA LEU A 105 5.89 -14.91 -5.11
C LEU A 105 4.36 -14.98 -5.11
N PHE A 106 3.76 -15.75 -4.20
CA PHE A 106 2.31 -15.85 -4.08
C PHE A 106 1.68 -14.51 -3.70
N ILE A 107 2.16 -13.86 -2.64
CA ILE A 107 1.62 -12.56 -2.20
C ILE A 107 1.95 -11.45 -3.21
N MET A 108 3.12 -11.53 -3.86
CA MET A 108 3.50 -10.64 -4.95
C MET A 108 2.53 -10.76 -6.14
N CYS A 109 2.09 -11.97 -6.48
CA CYS A 109 1.09 -12.18 -7.53
C CYS A 109 -0.26 -11.57 -7.14
N LEU A 110 -0.70 -11.72 -5.88
CA LEU A 110 -1.91 -11.04 -5.40
C LEU A 110 -1.79 -9.52 -5.50
N CYS A 111 -0.66 -8.95 -5.04
CA CYS A 111 -0.38 -7.52 -5.17
C CYS A 111 -0.48 -7.05 -6.63
N PHE A 112 0.10 -7.81 -7.56
CA PHE A 112 0.06 -7.49 -8.98
C PHE A 112 -1.36 -7.38 -9.50
N VAL A 113 -2.24 -8.33 -9.16
CA VAL A 113 -3.65 -8.29 -9.59
C VAL A 113 -4.32 -6.99 -9.14
N PHE A 114 -4.19 -6.63 -7.86
CA PHE A 114 -4.81 -5.41 -7.34
C PHE A 114 -4.24 -4.13 -7.98
N VAL A 115 -2.92 -4.05 -8.12
CA VAL A 115 -2.27 -2.89 -8.76
C VAL A 115 -2.65 -2.80 -10.24
N PHE A 116 -2.63 -3.91 -10.98
CA PHE A 116 -2.91 -3.94 -12.41
C PHE A 116 -4.33 -3.49 -12.74
N PHE A 117 -5.33 -3.87 -11.93
CA PHE A 117 -6.71 -3.41 -12.12
C PHE A 117 -7.01 -2.03 -11.52
N PHE A 118 -6.08 -1.44 -10.76
CA PHE A 118 -6.29 -0.17 -10.09
C PHE A 118 -6.64 1.01 -11.02
N PRO A 119 -6.00 1.22 -12.18
CA PRO A 119 -6.40 2.28 -13.12
C PRO A 119 -7.87 2.17 -13.52
N LEU A 120 -8.30 0.97 -13.92
CA LEU A 120 -9.68 0.68 -14.35
C LEU A 120 -10.68 0.90 -13.21
N LEU A 121 -10.32 0.52 -11.98
CA LEU A 121 -11.20 0.62 -10.82
C LEU A 121 -11.29 2.05 -10.28
N SER A 122 -10.18 2.80 -10.31
CA SER A 122 -10.10 4.16 -9.78
C SER A 122 -10.82 5.18 -10.67
N GLY A 123 -10.75 5.02 -11.99
CA GLY A 123 -11.30 5.97 -12.96
C GLY A 123 -10.64 7.36 -12.94
N LEU A 124 -9.48 7.51 -12.27
CA LEU A 124 -8.81 8.80 -12.09
C LEU A 124 -8.00 9.25 -13.30
N ILE A 125 -7.43 8.29 -14.01
CA ILE A 125 -6.61 8.50 -15.19
C ILE A 125 -7.10 7.60 -16.31
N ASP A 126 -7.10 8.12 -17.53
CA ASP A 126 -7.36 7.34 -18.73
C ASP A 126 -6.02 6.80 -19.26
N ILE A 127 -5.68 5.58 -18.84
CA ILE A 127 -4.49 4.87 -19.29
C ILE A 127 -4.88 3.45 -19.68
N SER A 128 -4.36 2.99 -20.83
CA SER A 128 -4.52 1.60 -21.24
C SER A 128 -3.83 0.67 -20.24
N LEU A 129 -4.47 -0.47 -19.94
CA LEU A 129 -3.89 -1.49 -19.06
C LEU A 129 -2.54 -2.01 -19.60
N PHE A 130 -2.35 -2.02 -20.92
CA PHE A 130 -1.11 -2.43 -21.55
C PHE A 130 0.04 -1.44 -21.27
N ASP A 131 -0.24 -0.14 -21.31
CA ASP A 131 0.76 0.90 -21.02
C ASP A 131 1.07 0.96 -19.52
N PHE A 132 0.11 0.58 -18.67
CA PHE A 132 0.29 0.51 -17.22
C PHE A 132 1.03 -0.76 -16.76
N LEU A 133 1.09 -1.81 -17.58
CA LEU A 133 1.73 -3.09 -17.24
C LEU A 133 3.17 -2.97 -16.67
N PRO A 134 4.12 -2.24 -17.30
CA PRO A 134 5.47 -2.08 -16.74
C PRO A 134 5.47 -1.36 -15.39
N ILE A 135 4.56 -0.39 -15.20
CA ILE A 135 4.41 0.34 -13.95
C ILE A 135 3.87 -0.61 -12.87
N ALA A 136 2.85 -1.40 -13.18
CA ALA A 136 2.28 -2.39 -12.27
C ALA A 136 3.33 -3.41 -11.81
N LEU A 137 4.21 -3.88 -12.70
CA LEU A 137 5.32 -4.77 -12.37
C LEU A 137 6.32 -4.11 -11.41
N LEU A 138 6.71 -2.84 -11.68
CA LEU A 138 7.62 -2.10 -10.81
C LEU A 138 7.05 -1.90 -9.40
N PHE A 139 5.78 -1.48 -9.30
CA PHE A 139 5.09 -1.34 -8.01
C PHE A 139 5.02 -2.69 -7.29
N THR A 140 4.68 -3.76 -8.00
CA THR A 140 4.61 -5.10 -7.43
C THR A 140 5.96 -5.55 -6.86
N LEU A 141 7.07 -5.28 -7.55
CA LEU A 141 8.41 -5.63 -7.08
C LEU A 141 8.82 -4.84 -5.83
N PHE A 142 8.20 -3.70 -5.59
CA PHE A 142 8.43 -2.92 -4.38
C PHE A 142 7.92 -3.63 -3.11
N ALA A 143 6.84 -4.42 -3.20
CA ALA A 143 6.28 -5.16 -2.08
C ALA A 143 7.27 -6.12 -1.38
N PRO A 144 7.93 -7.06 -2.09
CA PRO A 144 8.92 -7.94 -1.47
C PRO A 144 10.15 -7.19 -0.98
N VAL A 145 10.58 -6.12 -1.66
CA VAL A 145 11.71 -5.29 -1.21
C VAL A 145 11.42 -4.66 0.14
N LEU A 146 10.25 -4.02 0.29
CA LEU A 146 9.80 -3.47 1.58
C LEU A 146 9.72 -4.55 2.65
N ALA A 147 9.11 -5.69 2.33
CA ALA A 147 8.95 -6.78 3.28
C ALA A 147 10.29 -7.31 3.81
N LEU A 148 11.28 -7.47 2.93
CA LEU A 148 12.62 -7.95 3.30
C LEU A 148 13.39 -6.93 4.13
N ILE A 149 13.32 -5.64 3.78
CA ILE A 149 13.94 -4.55 4.56
C ILE A 149 13.37 -4.55 5.98
N VAL A 150 12.04 -4.56 6.13
CA VAL A 150 11.39 -4.55 7.45
C VAL A 150 11.72 -5.81 8.24
N ASN A 151 11.71 -6.97 7.59
CA ASN A 151 12.08 -8.24 8.22
C ASN A 151 13.52 -8.29 8.73
N ASN A 152 14.44 -7.55 8.09
CA ASN A 152 15.82 -7.46 8.51
C ASN A 152 15.99 -6.49 9.69
N LEU A 153 15.21 -5.40 9.70
CA LEU A 153 15.34 -4.33 10.69
C LEU A 153 14.55 -4.59 11.98
N ALA A 154 13.42 -5.29 11.88
CA ALA A 154 12.54 -5.54 13.02
C ALA A 154 12.76 -6.92 13.65
N ASN A 155 12.85 -6.94 14.98
CA ASN A 155 13.00 -8.16 15.76
C ASN A 155 11.66 -8.79 16.18
N ASN A 156 10.56 -8.03 16.11
CA ASN A 156 9.22 -8.50 16.45
C ASN A 156 8.14 -7.75 15.64
N LYS A 157 6.90 -8.26 15.68
CA LYS A 157 5.76 -7.68 14.96
C LYS A 157 5.42 -6.25 15.35
N ILE A 158 5.63 -5.89 16.62
CA ILE A 158 5.36 -4.54 17.11
C ILE A 158 6.34 -3.54 16.47
N GLN A 159 7.62 -3.92 16.36
CA GLN A 159 8.64 -3.13 15.66
C GLN A 159 8.35 -3.04 14.17
N ALA A 160 7.94 -4.14 13.52
CA ALA A 160 7.56 -4.11 12.11
C ALA A 160 6.37 -3.17 11.88
N PHE A 161 5.33 -3.24 12.72
CA PHE A 161 4.19 -2.32 12.66
C PHE A 161 4.62 -0.86 12.79
N ALA A 162 5.51 -0.55 13.73
CA ALA A 162 6.04 0.80 13.92
C ALA A 162 6.79 1.30 12.68
N ILE A 163 7.63 0.47 12.07
CA ILE A 163 8.38 0.83 10.84
C ILE A 163 7.42 1.08 9.68
N PHE A 164 6.45 0.20 9.44
CA PHE A 164 5.46 0.42 8.38
C PHE A 164 4.63 1.69 8.62
N LYS A 165 4.27 1.98 9.86
CA LYS A 165 3.58 3.23 10.21
C LYS A 165 4.44 4.46 9.92
N MET A 166 5.73 4.43 10.26
CA MET A 166 6.66 5.53 9.97
C MET A 166 6.85 5.73 8.46
N LEU A 167 7.06 4.64 7.72
CA LEU A 167 7.16 4.68 6.26
C LEU A 167 5.89 5.29 5.65
N GLY A 168 4.71 4.92 6.16
CA GLY A 168 3.43 5.43 5.67
C GLY A 168 3.29 6.94 5.88
N SER A 169 3.70 7.44 7.03
CA SER A 169 3.69 8.87 7.33
C SER A 169 4.58 9.70 6.40
N VAL A 170 5.72 9.16 5.96
CA VAL A 170 6.63 9.84 5.02
C VAL A 170 5.94 10.07 3.67
N PHE A 171 5.11 9.14 3.21
CA PHE A 171 4.39 9.29 1.93
C PHE A 171 3.32 10.40 1.94
N PHE A 172 2.91 10.90 3.10
CA PHE A 172 2.02 12.06 3.21
C PHE A 172 2.75 13.41 3.18
N LEU A 173 4.09 13.43 3.26
CA LEU A 173 4.90 14.67 3.21
C LEU A 173 4.60 15.57 1.99
N PRO A 174 4.42 15.04 0.77
CA PRO A 174 4.12 15.86 -0.40
C PRO A 174 2.80 16.66 -0.31
N LEU A 175 1.92 16.33 0.63
CA LEU A 175 0.68 17.07 0.86
C LEU A 175 0.87 18.34 1.71
N PHE A 176 1.95 18.46 2.47
CA PHE A 176 2.18 19.61 3.36
C PHE A 176 2.34 20.94 2.61
N PRO A 177 3.06 21.02 1.48
CA PRO A 177 3.14 22.25 0.70
C PRO A 177 1.78 22.76 0.21
N PHE A 178 0.83 21.87 -0.10
CA PHE A 178 -0.52 22.27 -0.50
C PHE A 178 -1.29 22.95 0.65
N LEU A 179 -1.08 22.50 1.88
CA LEU A 179 -1.69 23.11 3.06
C LEU A 179 -1.06 24.47 3.41
N SER A 180 0.27 24.58 3.32
CA SER A 180 0.99 25.82 3.68
C SER A 180 0.74 26.95 2.68
N LEU A 181 0.61 26.63 1.38
CA LEU A 181 0.36 27.61 0.32
C LEU A 181 -1.02 28.29 0.50
N ARG A 182 -1.99 27.59 1.11
CA ARG A 182 -3.31 28.15 1.44
C ARG A 182 -3.25 29.17 2.59
N ILE A 183 -2.39 28.95 3.59
CA ILE A 183 -2.26 29.85 4.75
C ILE A 183 -1.62 31.18 4.34
N GLY A 184 -0.67 31.15 3.39
CA GLY A 184 -0.05 32.36 2.84
C GLY A 184 -1.03 33.24 2.06
N ASN A 185 -1.96 32.64 1.30
CA ASN A 185 -2.90 33.38 0.46
C ASN A 185 -4.04 34.03 1.26
N THR A 186 -4.45 33.44 2.40
CA THR A 186 -5.46 34.03 3.29
C THR A 186 -4.95 35.27 4.05
N SER A 187 -3.65 35.38 4.29
CA SER A 187 -3.04 36.52 4.99
C SER A 187 -2.98 37.79 4.12
N LEU A 188 -2.83 37.63 2.80
CA LEU A 188 -2.80 38.74 1.84
C LEU A 188 -4.20 39.29 1.51
N ALA A 189 -5.26 38.49 1.67
CA ALA A 189 -6.63 38.93 1.44
C ALA A 189 -7.15 39.85 2.57
N SER A 190 -6.70 39.66 3.82
CA SER A 190 -7.07 40.52 4.96
C SER A 190 -6.35 41.87 4.99
N SER A 191 -5.21 42.01 4.31
CA SER A 191 -4.47 43.28 4.25
C SER A 191 -4.96 44.21 3.14
N GLN A 192 -5.57 43.68 2.07
CA GLN A 192 -6.13 44.51 0.99
C GLN A 192 -7.52 45.09 1.31
N THR A 193 -8.36 44.41 2.09
CA THR A 193 -9.67 44.94 2.51
C THR A 193 -9.59 46.05 3.56
N SER A 194 -8.48 46.14 4.31
CA SER A 194 -8.27 47.22 5.29
C SER A 194 -7.73 48.51 4.67
N GLY A 195 -7.17 48.46 3.45
CA GLY A 195 -6.65 49.62 2.74
C GLY A 195 -7.69 50.42 1.94
N HIS A 196 -8.89 49.87 1.70
CA HIS A 196 -9.92 50.51 0.88
C HIS A 196 -10.98 51.30 1.67
N LEU A 197 -10.91 51.29 3.01
CA LEU A 197 -11.79 52.06 3.90
C LEU A 197 -11.15 53.34 4.46
N MET A 198 -9.98 53.73 3.95
CA MET A 198 -9.22 54.94 4.36
C MET A 198 -8.91 55.83 3.15
N HIS A 199 -9.89 56.03 2.25
CA HIS A 199 -9.88 57.11 1.26
C HIS A 199 -11.30 57.58 0.97
#